data_AF-A0A2E1X2C6-F1
#
_entry.id   AF-A0A2E1X2C6-F1
#
_cell.length_a   1.000
_cell.length_b   1.000
_cell.length_c   1.000
_cell.angle_alpha   90.00
_cell.angle_beta   90.00
_cell.angle_gamma   90.00
#
_symmetry.space_group_name_H-M   'P 1'
#
loop_
_entity.id
_entity.type
_entity.pdbx_description
1 polymer ?
#
loop_
_entity_poly.entity_id
_entity_poly.type
_entity_poly.pdbx_seq_one_letter_code
_entity_poly.pdbx_strand_id
1 'polypeptide(L)'
;MKIERMNKGSWGKVRAFFDLTTQEGFTIKGFKIIEGINGLFVSMPSQKSNDGEYYDSVFASKELRDELNKFALDAYGSHSNEAMQGGIEAGGSTDTDMPAKEPTNEINADFVKKEEENKAPSKQPFSDEDIPF
;
A
#
# COMPACT_ATOMS: atom_id res chain seq x y z
N MET A 1 11.79 13.91 -14.14
CA MET A 1 11.36 14.38 -12.81
C MET A 1 12.60 14.78 -12.03
N LYS A 2 12.51 15.58 -10.96
CA LYS A 2 13.67 15.94 -10.12
C LYS A 2 13.34 15.81 -8.64
N ILE A 3 14.33 15.47 -7.82
CA ILE A 3 14.21 15.57 -6.36
C ILE A 3 14.50 17.00 -5.96
N GLU A 4 13.54 17.68 -5.34
CA GLU A 4 13.71 19.06 -4.86
C GLU A 4 14.48 19.09 -3.55
N ARG A 5 14.14 18.16 -2.65
CA ARG A 5 14.73 18.03 -1.33
C ARG A 5 14.77 16.58 -0.90
N MET A 6 15.83 16.17 -0.22
CA MET A 6 15.94 14.88 0.43
C MET A 6 16.52 15.03 1.84
N ASN A 7 15.78 14.54 2.83
CA ASN A 7 16.18 14.49 4.22
C ASN A 7 16.43 13.03 4.59
N LYS A 8 17.71 12.66 4.73
CA LYS A 8 18.11 11.33 5.18
C LYS A 8 18.05 11.28 6.71
N GLY A 9 17.63 10.16 7.26
CA GLY A 9 17.56 9.96 8.71
C GLY A 9 17.16 8.53 9.06
N SER A 10 16.75 8.32 10.31
CA SER A 10 16.36 7.00 10.79
C SER A 10 15.13 7.12 11.68
N TRP A 11 13.97 6.81 11.11
CA TRP A 11 12.68 6.80 11.81
C TRP A 11 12.05 5.42 11.65
N GLY A 12 12.49 4.48 12.49
CA GLY A 12 12.12 3.07 12.36
C GLY A 12 12.57 2.51 11.01
N LYS A 13 11.63 2.08 10.18
CA LYS A 13 11.90 1.58 8.83
C LYS A 13 12.14 2.69 7.79
N VAL A 14 11.81 3.95 8.11
CA VAL A 14 11.97 5.06 7.17
C VAL A 14 13.40 5.58 7.23
N ARG A 15 14.04 5.63 6.06
CA ARG A 15 15.45 6.05 5.86
C ARG A 15 15.58 7.45 5.26
N ALA A 16 14.60 7.90 4.51
CA ALA A 16 14.57 9.28 4.03
C ALA A 16 13.16 9.77 3.75
N PHE A 17 13.00 11.08 3.80
CA PHE A 17 11.85 11.80 3.23
C PHE A 17 12.33 12.65 2.06
N PHE A 18 11.58 12.66 0.97
CA PHE A 18 11.91 13.49 -0.18
C PHE A 18 10.67 14.07 -0.85
N ASP A 19 10.91 15.15 -1.58
CA ASP A 19 9.91 15.87 -2.35
C ASP A 19 10.30 15.80 -3.83
N LEU A 20 9.31 15.57 -4.69
CA LEU A 20 9.51 15.39 -6.13
C LEU A 20 8.87 16.56 -6.89
N THR A 21 9.62 17.17 -7.81
CA THR A 21 9.06 18.13 -8.78
C THR A 21 8.91 17.46 -10.15
N THR A 22 7.71 17.55 -10.74
CA THR A 22 7.47 17.15 -12.13
C THR A 22 7.96 18.22 -13.11
N GLN A 23 8.08 17.88 -14.40
CA GLN A 23 8.51 18.87 -15.41
C GLN A 23 7.48 19.97 -15.63
N GLU A 24 6.22 19.69 -15.35
CA GLU A 24 5.09 20.63 -15.45
C GLU A 24 5.06 21.63 -14.27
N GLY A 25 5.98 21.51 -13.31
CA GLY A 25 6.13 22.44 -12.20
C GLY A 25 5.35 22.06 -10.94
N PHE A 26 4.82 20.85 -10.84
CA PHE A 26 4.16 20.37 -9.63
C PHE A 26 5.18 19.79 -8.65
N THR A 27 5.22 20.31 -7.42
CA THR A 27 5.98 19.70 -6.32
C THR A 27 5.06 18.86 -5.44
N ILE A 28 5.31 17.56 -5.41
CA ILE A 28 4.60 16.60 -4.58
C ILE A 28 5.48 16.27 -3.38
N LYS A 29 4.94 16.48 -2.18
CA LYS A 29 5.65 16.30 -0.93
C LYS A 29 5.29 14.98 -0.25
N GLY A 30 6.21 14.49 0.58
CA GLY A 30 5.92 13.40 1.51
C GLY A 30 6.19 12.00 0.96
N PHE A 31 7.02 11.87 -0.08
CA PHE A 31 7.56 10.55 -0.43
C PHE A 31 8.54 10.08 0.65
N LYS A 32 8.62 8.77 0.80
CA LYS A 32 9.42 8.13 1.86
C LYS A 32 10.25 7.02 1.25
N ILE A 33 11.52 6.91 1.64
CA ILE A 33 12.35 5.73 1.38
C ILE A 33 12.26 4.86 2.61
N ILE A 34 11.80 3.62 2.44
CA ILE A 34 11.57 2.65 3.50
C ILE A 34 12.46 1.45 3.26
N GLU A 35 13.04 0.92 4.33
CA GLU A 35 13.75 -0.35 4.31
C GLU A 35 12.77 -1.49 4.61
N GLY A 36 12.53 -2.30 3.58
CA GLY A 36 11.79 -3.54 3.66
C GLY A 36 12.70 -4.74 3.84
N ILE A 37 12.09 -5.92 3.89
CA ILE A 37 12.81 -7.21 3.97
C ILE A 37 13.64 -7.44 2.70
N ASN A 38 13.12 -7.01 1.54
CA ASN A 38 13.76 -7.15 0.23
C ASN A 38 14.60 -5.91 -0.16
N GLY A 39 14.99 -5.08 0.81
CA GLY A 39 15.77 -3.87 0.58
C GLY A 39 14.96 -2.57 0.59
N LEU A 40 15.60 -1.51 0.11
CA LEU A 40 15.06 -0.14 0.13
C LEU A 40 14.05 0.05 -1.00
N PHE A 41 12.93 0.73 -0.70
CA PHE A 41 11.91 1.07 -1.69
C PHE A 41 11.23 2.41 -1.36
N VAL A 42 10.64 3.03 -2.37
CA VAL A 42 9.85 4.25 -2.23
C VAL A 42 8.39 3.94 -1.88
N SER A 43 7.88 4.62 -0.87
CA SER A 43 6.46 4.68 -0.53
C SER A 43 5.87 6.01 -0.99
N MET A 44 4.63 5.95 -1.50
CA MET A 44 3.88 7.12 -1.95
C MET A 44 3.54 8.05 -0.78
N PRO A 45 3.27 9.34 -1.05
CA PRO A 45 2.74 10.25 -0.06
C PRO A 45 1.44 9.73 0.53
N SER A 46 1.36 9.71 1.86
CA SER A 46 0.17 9.29 2.59
C SER A 46 -0.18 10.24 3.72
N GLN A 47 -1.47 10.39 3.97
CA GLN A 47 -2.06 11.24 5.00
C GLN A 47 -2.91 10.39 5.94
N LYS A 48 -2.93 10.74 7.23
CA LYS A 48 -3.75 10.07 8.24
C LYS A 48 -5.16 10.65 8.21
N SER A 49 -6.17 9.80 8.06
CA SER A 49 -7.59 10.18 8.18
C SER A 49 -7.98 10.36 9.66
N ASN A 50 -9.14 10.98 9.89
CA ASN A 50 -9.76 11.09 11.20
C ASN A 50 -10.07 9.73 11.83
N ASP A 51 -10.25 8.71 10.99
CA ASP A 51 -10.52 7.33 11.42
C ASP A 51 -9.28 6.60 11.94
N GLY A 52 -8.10 7.22 11.84
CA GLY A 52 -6.83 6.66 12.31
C GLY A 52 -6.02 5.94 11.22
N GLU A 53 -6.65 5.61 10.10
CA GLU A 53 -6.04 4.93 8.95
C GLU A 53 -5.24 5.88 8.05
N TYR A 54 -4.25 5.34 7.33
CA TYR A 54 -3.46 6.09 6.37
C TYR A 54 -3.91 5.81 4.94
N TYR A 55 -4.11 6.88 4.17
CA TYR A 55 -4.48 6.79 2.77
C TYR A 55 -3.42 7.46 1.90
N ASP A 56 -3.10 6.82 0.78
CA ASP A 56 -2.23 7.39 -0.23
C ASP A 56 -2.90 8.63 -0.83
N SER A 57 -2.19 9.76 -0.81
CA SER A 57 -2.65 11.02 -1.39
C SER A 57 -2.35 11.10 -2.88
N VAL A 58 -1.40 10.31 -3.35
CA VAL A 58 -1.00 10.25 -4.76
C VAL A 58 -0.88 8.79 -5.18
N PHE A 59 -1.53 8.46 -6.29
CA PHE A 59 -1.47 7.15 -6.91
C PHE A 59 -0.64 7.24 -8.19
N ALA A 60 0.26 6.28 -8.38
CA ALA A 60 1.09 6.15 -9.57
C ALA A 60 0.83 4.79 -10.23
N SER A 61 0.94 4.72 -11.54
CA SER A 61 0.96 3.44 -12.26
C SER A 61 2.16 2.60 -11.83
N LYS A 62 2.09 1.29 -12.04
CA LYS A 62 3.18 0.36 -11.68
C LYS A 62 4.51 0.78 -12.31
N GLU A 63 4.49 1.10 -13.61
CA GLU A 63 5.66 1.53 -14.39
C GLU A 63 6.30 2.79 -13.80
N LEU A 64 5.47 3.80 -13.49
CA LEU A 64 5.94 5.05 -12.90
C LEU A 64 6.50 4.82 -11.48
N ARG A 65 5.90 3.89 -10.72
CA ARG A 65 6.38 3.49 -9.40
C ARG A 65 7.79 2.89 -9.49
N ASP A 66 8.02 2.00 -10.45
CA ASP A 66 9.31 1.35 -10.63
C ASP A 66 10.38 2.37 -11.08
N GLU A 67 10.04 3.27 -12.00
CA GLU A 67 10.91 4.38 -12.42
C GLU A 67 11.26 5.30 -11.23
N LEU A 68 10.26 5.73 -10.46
CA LEU A 68 10.45 6.57 -9.27
C LEU A 68 11.29 5.87 -8.22
N ASN A 69 11.11 4.57 -8.03
CA ASN A 69 11.87 3.80 -7.06
C ASN A 69 13.35 3.80 -7.44
N LYS A 70 13.66 3.45 -8.70
CA LYS A 70 15.04 3.48 -9.21
C LYS A 70 15.65 4.88 -9.09
N PHE A 71 14.93 5.90 -9.53
CA PHE A 71 15.39 7.30 -9.51
C PHE A 71 15.67 7.81 -8.10
N ALA A 72 14.77 7.53 -7.14
CA ALA A 72 14.94 7.98 -5.76
C ALA A 72 16.06 7.25 -5.03
N LEU A 73 16.22 5.94 -5.26
CA LEU A 73 17.29 5.15 -4.65
C LEU A 73 18.68 5.55 -5.16
N ASP A 74 18.78 5.85 -6.47
CA ASP A 74 19.99 6.39 -7.09
C ASP A 74 20.40 7.72 -6.43
N ALA A 75 19.45 8.67 -6.33
CA ALA A 75 19.70 9.94 -5.66
C ALA A 75 20.01 9.79 -4.15
N TYR A 76 19.40 8.80 -3.49
CA TYR A 76 19.69 8.49 -2.09
C TYR A 76 21.11 7.92 -1.91
N GLY A 77 21.76 7.45 -2.98
CA GLY A 77 23.09 6.85 -2.95
C GLY A 77 23.06 5.40 -2.48
N SER A 78 21.90 4.75 -2.56
CA SER A 78 21.81 3.30 -2.40
C SER A 78 21.82 2.69 -3.79
N HIS A 79 23.01 2.28 -4.23
CA HIS A 79 23.11 1.28 -5.28
C HIS A 79 22.57 -0.02 -4.70
N SER A 80 21.27 -0.26 -4.88
CA SER A 80 20.68 -1.58 -4.68
C SER A 80 21.44 -2.53 -5.61
N ASN A 81 22.36 -3.30 -5.06
CA ASN A 81 23.03 -4.35 -5.80
C ASN A 81 21.94 -5.27 -6.38
N GLU A 82 22.06 -5.48 -7.68
CA GLU A 82 21.10 -6.09 -8.57
C GLU A 82 20.66 -7.48 -8.08
N ALA A 83 19.37 -7.64 -7.78
CA ALA A 83 18.70 -8.94 -7.78
C ALA A 83 17.37 -8.75 -8.52
N MET A 84 17.47 -8.85 -9.85
CA MET A 84 16.33 -9.23 -10.68
C MET A 84 15.72 -10.51 -10.12
N GLN A 85 14.42 -10.49 -9.79
CA GLN A 85 13.62 -11.72 -9.85
C GLN A 85 12.15 -11.42 -10.15
N GLY A 86 11.73 -11.86 -11.34
CA GLY A 86 10.36 -12.33 -11.57
C GLY A 86 9.43 -11.40 -12.34
N GLY A 87 9.69 -11.20 -13.63
CA GLY A 87 8.58 -11.01 -14.58
C GLY A 87 7.73 -12.27 -14.62
N ILE A 88 6.41 -12.12 -14.57
CA ILE A 88 5.48 -13.14 -15.05
C ILE A 88 4.76 -12.51 -16.24
N GLU A 89 5.28 -12.82 -17.42
CA GLU A 89 4.59 -12.75 -18.69
C GLU A 89 4.58 -14.17 -19.27
N ALA A 90 3.39 -14.74 -19.44
CA ALA A 90 3.19 -15.91 -20.27
C ALA A 90 1.77 -15.80 -20.86
N GLY A 91 1.69 -15.45 -22.13
CA GLY A 91 0.48 -15.54 -22.94
C GLY A 91 0.61 -16.65 -23.99
N GLY A 92 -0.46 -17.45 -24.12
CA GLY A 92 -0.80 -18.37 -25.24
C GLY A 92 -0.12 -19.75 -25.20
N SER A 93 -0.76 -20.89 -25.46
CA SER A 93 -2.10 -21.25 -25.97
C SER A 93 -2.21 -22.79 -25.99
N THR A 94 -3.38 -23.38 -25.70
CA THR A 94 -4.15 -24.36 -26.51
C THR A 94 -5.22 -25.08 -25.66
N ASP A 95 -6.42 -25.14 -26.22
CA ASP A 95 -7.63 -25.85 -25.77
C ASP A 95 -7.42 -27.34 -25.41
N THR A 96 -8.29 -27.85 -24.53
CA THR A 96 -9.16 -29.04 -24.72
C THR A 96 -9.52 -29.73 -23.39
N ASP A 97 -10.82 -29.69 -23.08
CA ASP A 97 -11.68 -30.61 -22.29
C ASP A 97 -11.48 -30.85 -20.77
N MET A 98 -12.55 -30.47 -20.04
CA MET A 98 -12.97 -31.01 -18.73
C MET A 98 -13.27 -32.52 -18.85
N PRO A 99 -13.04 -33.35 -17.80
CA PRO A 99 -14.09 -33.51 -16.78
C PRO A 99 -13.59 -33.73 -15.34
N ALA A 100 -14.54 -33.56 -14.42
CA ALA A 100 -14.46 -33.60 -12.98
C ALA A 100 -13.82 -34.85 -12.35
N LYS A 101 -13.10 -34.64 -11.23
CA LYS A 101 -13.29 -35.40 -9.98
C LYS A 101 -12.47 -34.80 -8.83
N GLU A 102 -13.14 -34.54 -7.71
CA GLU A 102 -12.53 -34.40 -6.39
C GLU A 102 -11.81 -35.70 -5.99
N PRO A 103 -10.79 -35.63 -5.12
CA PRO A 103 -11.03 -36.02 -3.73
C PRO A 103 -10.30 -35.17 -2.68
N THR A 104 -11.04 -34.89 -1.61
CA THR A 104 -10.66 -34.86 -0.17
C THR A 104 -9.18 -34.66 0.20
N ASN A 105 -8.91 -33.61 0.99
CA ASN A 105 -7.92 -33.72 2.05
C ASN A 105 -8.39 -33.02 3.33
N GLU A 106 -7.89 -33.57 4.43
CA GLU A 106 -8.53 -33.64 5.72
C GLU A 106 -8.43 -32.34 6.53
N ILE A 107 -9.50 -32.16 7.29
CA ILE A 107 -9.68 -31.25 8.42
C ILE A 107 -8.53 -31.39 9.45
N ASN A 108 -7.84 -30.30 9.73
CA ASN A 108 -7.24 -30.11 11.06
C ASN A 108 -8.17 -29.22 11.87
N ALA A 109 -8.75 -29.86 12.88
CA ALA A 109 -9.44 -29.24 13.99
C ALA A 109 -8.46 -28.39 14.82
N ASP A 110 -9.05 -27.68 15.80
CA ASP A 110 -8.39 -26.82 16.78
C ASP A 110 -8.10 -25.40 16.27
N PHE A 111 -9.14 -24.58 16.22
CA PHE A 111 -9.32 -23.57 17.27
C PHE A 111 -10.80 -23.15 17.33
N VAL A 112 -11.47 -23.69 18.34
CA VAL A 112 -12.85 -23.43 18.73
C VAL A 112 -12.90 -22.28 19.74
N LYS A 113 -13.95 -21.46 19.63
CA LYS A 113 -14.50 -20.42 20.55
C LYS A 113 -13.90 -19.02 20.35
N LYS A 114 -14.69 -17.98 20.04
CA LYS A 114 -16.10 -17.72 20.42
C LYS A 114 -16.76 -16.71 19.46
N GLU A 115 -17.94 -17.07 18.98
CA GLU A 115 -18.91 -16.20 18.33
C GLU A 115 -19.74 -15.39 19.34
N GLU A 116 -20.16 -14.21 18.88
CA GLU A 116 -21.44 -13.50 19.09
C GLU A 116 -22.00 -13.26 20.50
N GLU A 117 -22.24 -11.99 20.83
CA GLU A 117 -23.62 -11.48 20.95
C GLU A 117 -23.67 -9.94 20.81
N ASN A 118 -24.58 -9.49 19.95
CA ASN A 118 -25.00 -8.11 19.78
C ASN A 118 -25.67 -7.58 21.07
N LYS A 119 -25.31 -6.37 21.51
CA LYS A 119 -26.27 -5.51 22.23
C LYS A 119 -26.02 -4.04 21.89
N ALA A 120 -26.88 -3.51 21.04
CA ALA A 120 -26.99 -2.10 20.72
C ALA A 120 -27.21 -1.24 21.97
N PRO A 121 -26.59 -0.04 22.09
CA PRO A 121 -27.15 1.01 22.91
C PRO A 121 -28.31 1.65 22.14
N SER A 122 -29.53 1.47 22.64
CA SER A 122 -30.72 2.18 22.20
C SER A 122 -30.50 3.69 22.31
N LYS A 123 -30.23 4.37 21.19
CA LYS A 123 -30.52 5.79 21.06
C LYS A 123 -31.89 5.90 20.42
N GLN A 124 -32.86 6.38 21.18
CA GLN A 124 -34.20 6.70 20.70
C GLN A 124 -34.08 7.68 19.52
N PRO A 125 -34.89 7.53 18.45
CA PRO A 125 -34.99 8.60 17.46
C PRO A 125 -35.60 9.82 18.16
N PHE A 126 -34.94 10.96 17.99
CA PHE A 126 -35.45 12.28 18.34
C PHE A 126 -36.87 12.42 17.79
N SER A 127 -37.83 12.73 18.65
CA SER A 127 -39.19 13.09 18.25
C SER A 127 -39.22 14.49 17.64
N ASP A 128 -40.07 14.69 16.64
CA ASP A 128 -40.29 15.96 15.90
C ASP A 128 -40.76 17.16 16.76
N GLU A 129 -40.77 17.04 18.09
CA GLU A 129 -41.10 18.13 19.03
C GLU A 129 -39.87 18.89 19.57
N ASP A 130 -38.63 18.46 19.27
CA ASP A 130 -37.40 19.10 19.75
C ASP A 130 -36.78 20.13 18.77
N ILE A 131 -37.53 20.57 17.75
CA ILE A 131 -37.08 21.65 16.85
C ILE A 131 -37.58 22.99 17.41
N PRO A 132 -36.72 23.86 17.96
CA PRO A 132 -37.14 25.21 18.33
C PRO A 132 -37.51 25.99 17.08
N PHE A 133 -38.72 26.57 17.09
CA PHE A 133 -39.24 27.48 16.05
C PHE A 133 -38.30 28.65 15.75
#